data_AF-A0A7V6XP54-F1
#
_entry.id   AF-A0A7V6XP54-F1
#
_cell.length_a   1.000
_cell.length_b   1.000
_cell.length_c   1.000
_cell.angle_alpha   90.00
_cell.angle_beta   90.00
_cell.angle_gamma   90.00
#
_symmetry.space_group_name_H-M   'P 1'
#
loop_
_entity.id
_entity.type
_entity.pdbx_description
1 polymer ?
#
loop_
_entity_poly.entity_id
_entity_poly.type
_entity_poly.pdbx_seq_one_letter_code
_entity_poly.pdbx_strand_id
1 'polypeptide(L)'
;MELTNQKEDVVILVGCQTREITDEHFVLSMDELHSLTKTAGGKVVAHLSQKRPYIDPATYIGGGKVEELIALCEYHEPDLIIFNDELTAGQVRNLTKRCEVTVIDRTQLILDIFAKRAQSREGKLQVELAQLSYLLPRLMGQGLALSRLGGGIGTRGPGETKLEVDRRHIRRRMDEIKRQLSHIVRHRERYRKQRKLNQQIQLALVGYTNAGKSTLLNRLTSGETLEEDLLFATLDPTTKKLKLPSGLTVLLSDTVGFIQDLPTTLIAAFRSTLEEVKEADFLLHVV
;
A
#
# COMPACT_ATOMS: atom_id res chain seq x y z
N MET A 1 -33.42 -2.77 4.48
CA MET A 1 -32.44 -3.56 3.70
C MET A 1 -32.16 -2.76 2.44
N GLU A 2 -31.38 -1.68 2.57
CA GLU A 2 -30.87 -0.94 1.42
C GLU A 2 -29.51 -1.57 1.10
N LEU A 3 -29.49 -2.38 0.04
CA LEU A 3 -28.25 -2.74 -0.63
C LEU A 3 -27.71 -1.44 -1.22
N THR A 4 -26.81 -0.77 -0.51
CA THR A 4 -25.95 0.26 -1.10
C THR A 4 -25.18 -0.42 -2.22
N ASN A 5 -25.67 -0.24 -3.44
CA ASN A 5 -25.00 -0.62 -4.66
C ASN A 5 -23.76 0.28 -4.75
N GLN A 6 -22.69 -0.08 -4.04
CA GLN A 6 -21.40 0.59 -4.15
C GLN A 6 -20.97 0.39 -5.60
N LYS A 7 -21.02 1.47 -6.39
CA LYS A 7 -20.51 1.49 -7.75
C LYS A 7 -19.05 1.06 -7.68
N GLU A 8 -18.75 -0.13 -8.21
CA GLU A 8 -17.37 -0.58 -8.34
C GLU A 8 -16.66 0.33 -9.34
N ASP A 9 -15.49 0.84 -8.96
CA ASP A 9 -14.67 1.68 -9.84
C ASP A 9 -14.25 0.84 -11.05
N VAL A 10 -14.49 1.34 -12.26
CA VAL A 10 -14.06 0.69 -13.50
C VAL A 10 -12.57 0.98 -13.72
N VAL A 11 -11.75 -0.07 -13.86
CA VAL A 11 -10.29 0.04 -13.83
C VAL A 11 -9.62 -0.55 -15.06
N ILE A 12 -8.61 0.16 -15.58
CA ILE A 12 -7.64 -0.36 -16.54
C ILE A 12 -6.30 -0.57 -15.85
N LEU A 13 -5.69 -1.75 -16.04
CA LEU A 13 -4.34 -2.04 -15.52
C LEU A 13 -3.28 -1.86 -16.59
N VAL A 14 -2.16 -1.24 -16.23
CA VAL A 14 -1.05 -0.97 -17.14
C VAL A 14 0.27 -1.49 -16.57
N GLY A 15 1.04 -2.22 -17.38
CA GLY A 15 2.35 -2.73 -16.99
C GLY A 15 3.41 -2.56 -18.08
N CYS A 16 4.64 -2.23 -17.70
CA CYS A 16 5.77 -2.21 -18.61
C CYS A 16 6.81 -3.25 -18.17
N GLN A 17 7.05 -4.25 -19.01
CA GLN A 17 8.10 -5.23 -18.78
C GLN A 17 9.44 -4.69 -19.30
N THR A 18 10.38 -4.46 -18.38
CA THR A 18 11.76 -4.09 -18.71
C THR A 18 12.64 -5.32 -18.95
N ARG A 19 13.87 -5.13 -19.45
CA ARG A 19 14.83 -6.23 -19.69
C ARG A 19 15.23 -7.02 -18.44
N GLU A 20 15.12 -6.41 -17.27
CA GLU A 20 15.52 -7.00 -16.00
C GLU A 20 14.45 -7.96 -15.45
N ILE A 21 13.21 -7.85 -15.95
CA ILE A 21 12.06 -8.61 -15.47
C ILE A 21 11.80 -9.81 -16.37
N THR A 22 11.85 -11.01 -15.82
CA THR A 22 11.51 -12.24 -16.54
C THR A 22 10.03 -12.27 -16.92
N ASP A 23 9.68 -13.03 -17.97
CA ASP A 23 8.27 -13.15 -18.40
C ASP A 23 7.40 -13.70 -17.27
N GLU A 24 7.88 -14.71 -16.53
CA GLU A 24 7.19 -15.30 -15.38
C GLU A 24 6.95 -14.26 -14.26
N HIS A 25 7.97 -13.49 -13.90
CA HIS A 25 7.85 -12.47 -12.86
C HIS A 25 6.85 -11.36 -13.26
N PHE A 26 6.87 -10.94 -14.52
CA PHE A 26 5.94 -9.92 -15.01
C PHE A 26 4.49 -10.39 -14.96
N VAL A 27 4.22 -11.63 -15.38
CA VAL A 27 2.86 -12.22 -15.33
C VAL A 27 2.37 -12.29 -13.88
N LEU A 28 3.18 -12.84 -12.97
CA LEU A 28 2.82 -12.91 -11.54
C LEU A 28 2.55 -11.53 -10.93
N SER A 29 3.37 -10.54 -11.27
CA SER A 29 3.21 -9.18 -10.77
C SER A 29 1.91 -8.51 -11.27
N MET A 30 1.54 -8.76 -12.53
CA MET A 30 0.27 -8.27 -13.10
C MET A 30 -0.96 -9.00 -12.54
N ASP A 31 -0.87 -10.30 -12.27
CA ASP A 31 -1.92 -11.07 -11.61
C ASP A 31 -2.13 -10.63 -10.15
N GLU A 32 -1.03 -10.31 -9.46
CA GLU A 32 -1.06 -9.71 -8.12
C GLU A 32 -1.70 -8.31 -8.17
N LEU A 33 -1.35 -7.48 -9.16
CA LEU A 33 -1.98 -6.17 -9.36
C LEU A 33 -3.50 -6.29 -9.57
N HIS A 34 -3.94 -7.23 -10.40
CA HIS A 34 -5.36 -7.51 -10.61
C HIS A 34 -6.05 -7.89 -9.30
N SER A 35 -5.43 -8.76 -8.50
CA SER A 35 -5.95 -9.19 -7.21
C SER A 35 -6.00 -8.04 -6.19
N LEU A 36 -5.03 -7.12 -6.22
CA LEU A 36 -5.04 -5.89 -5.42
C LEU A 36 -6.20 -4.98 -5.83
N THR A 37 -6.43 -4.79 -7.13
CA THR A 37 -7.53 -3.98 -7.63
C THR A 37 -8.88 -4.52 -7.19
N LYS A 38 -9.09 -5.84 -7.30
CA LYS A 38 -10.30 -6.50 -6.77
C LYS A 38 -10.45 -6.29 -5.26
N THR A 39 -9.37 -6.45 -4.51
CA THR A 39 -9.33 -6.21 -3.06
C THR A 39 -9.72 -4.77 -2.70
N ALA A 40 -9.37 -3.80 -3.53
CA ALA A 40 -9.74 -2.40 -3.35
C ALA A 40 -11.20 -2.10 -3.74
N GLY A 41 -11.93 -3.05 -4.33
CA GLY A 41 -13.30 -2.89 -4.83
C GLY A 41 -13.39 -2.40 -6.28
N GLY A 42 -12.30 -2.51 -7.05
CA GLY A 42 -12.25 -2.12 -8.45
C GLY A 42 -12.56 -3.28 -9.40
N LYS A 43 -13.29 -2.98 -10.47
CA LYS A 43 -13.60 -3.91 -11.56
C LYS A 43 -12.65 -3.69 -12.73
N VAL A 44 -11.74 -4.64 -12.94
CA VAL A 44 -10.80 -4.59 -14.06
C VAL A 44 -11.51 -4.91 -15.37
N VAL A 45 -11.49 -3.97 -16.32
CA VAL A 45 -12.13 -4.13 -17.64
C VAL A 45 -11.14 -4.36 -18.78
N ALA A 46 -9.88 -3.91 -18.61
CA ALA A 46 -8.84 -4.10 -19.59
C ALA A 46 -7.44 -4.17 -18.95
N HIS A 47 -6.53 -4.84 -19.66
CA HIS A 47 -5.12 -4.91 -19.33
C HIS A 47 -4.30 -4.42 -20.51
N LEU A 48 -3.31 -3.57 -20.23
CA LEU A 48 -2.40 -3.02 -21.23
C LEU A 48 -0.96 -3.26 -20.80
N SER A 49 -0.24 -4.12 -21.51
CA SER A 49 1.16 -4.41 -21.23
C SER A 49 2.07 -4.01 -22.39
N GLN A 50 3.30 -3.62 -22.06
CA GLN A 50 4.32 -3.30 -23.06
C GLN A 50 5.69 -3.85 -22.66
N LYS A 51 6.35 -4.59 -23.57
CA LYS A 51 7.74 -5.02 -23.38
C LYS A 51 8.69 -4.00 -24.00
N ARG A 52 9.62 -3.45 -23.22
CA ARG A 52 10.61 -2.44 -23.66
C ARG A 52 11.93 -2.58 -22.93
N PRO A 53 13.05 -2.08 -23.50
CA PRO A 53 14.33 -2.03 -22.78
C PRO A 53 14.30 -1.20 -21.50
N TYR A 54 13.67 -0.02 -21.57
CA TYR A 54 13.59 0.97 -20.50
C TYR A 54 12.21 1.62 -20.49
N ILE A 55 11.78 2.09 -19.32
CA ILE A 55 10.55 2.87 -19.16
C ILE A 55 10.67 4.21 -19.88
N ASP A 56 9.53 4.74 -20.32
CA ASP A 56 9.47 6.09 -20.86
C ASP A 56 9.57 7.13 -19.72
N PRO A 57 10.53 8.07 -19.75
CA PRO A 57 10.65 9.08 -18.69
C PRO A 57 9.42 9.99 -18.57
N ALA A 58 8.67 10.18 -19.66
CA ALA A 58 7.53 11.08 -19.69
C ALA A 58 6.20 10.38 -19.39
N THR A 59 6.01 9.13 -19.82
CA THR A 59 4.71 8.43 -19.70
C THR A 59 4.79 6.99 -19.20
N TYR A 60 5.96 6.51 -18.77
CA TYR A 60 6.24 5.13 -18.35
C TYR A 60 6.10 4.08 -19.49
N ILE A 61 5.00 4.11 -20.24
CA ILE A 61 4.81 3.41 -21.52
C ILE A 61 5.14 4.33 -22.71
N GLY A 62 5.38 3.74 -23.88
CA GLY A 62 5.72 4.48 -25.10
C GLY A 62 4.52 5.17 -25.76
N GLY A 63 4.79 6.19 -26.58
CA GLY A 63 3.76 7.04 -27.21
C GLY A 63 2.61 6.29 -27.90
N GLY A 64 2.92 5.29 -28.75
CA GLY A 64 1.87 4.50 -29.42
C GLY A 64 1.02 3.68 -28.44
N LYS A 65 1.59 3.25 -27.30
CA LYS A 65 0.85 2.55 -26.26
C LYS A 65 -0.01 3.51 -25.42
N VAL A 66 0.39 4.78 -25.31
CA VAL A 66 -0.46 5.83 -24.74
C VAL A 66 -1.67 6.09 -25.62
N GLU A 67 -1.51 6.10 -26.95
CA GLU A 67 -2.65 6.23 -27.88
C GLU A 67 -3.62 5.05 -27.75
N GLU A 68 -3.10 3.83 -27.64
CA GLU A 68 -3.91 2.64 -27.36
C GLU A 68 -4.63 2.75 -26.00
N LEU A 69 -3.96 3.27 -24.96
CA LEU A 69 -4.58 3.53 -23.66
C LEU A 69 -5.72 4.55 -23.75
N ILE A 70 -5.54 5.63 -24.52
CA ILE A 70 -6.58 6.65 -24.73
C ILE A 70 -7.80 6.01 -25.41
N ALA A 71 -7.60 5.21 -26.45
CA ALA A 71 -8.69 4.50 -27.12
C ALA A 71 -9.45 3.55 -26.17
N LEU A 72 -8.73 2.86 -25.27
CA LEU A 72 -9.37 2.06 -24.23
C LEU A 72 -10.15 2.91 -23.22
N CYS A 73 -9.66 4.11 -22.88
CA CYS A 73 -10.38 5.04 -22.01
C CYS A 73 -11.67 5.53 -22.66
N GLU A 74 -11.66 5.85 -23.95
CA GLU A 74 -12.86 6.25 -24.71
C GLU A 74 -13.87 5.11 -24.80
N TYR A 75 -13.42 3.86 -24.95
CA TYR A 75 -14.31 2.71 -25.10
C TYR A 75 -14.91 2.23 -23.77
N HIS A 76 -14.11 2.22 -22.70
CA HIS A 76 -14.52 1.65 -21.42
C HIS A 76 -14.97 2.69 -20.38
N GLU A 77 -14.69 3.97 -20.59
CA GLU A 77 -14.95 5.07 -19.64
C GLU A 77 -14.51 4.73 -18.20
N PRO A 78 -13.23 4.35 -17.98
CA PRO A 78 -12.77 3.92 -16.67
C PRO A 78 -12.75 5.07 -15.67
N ASP A 79 -13.07 4.77 -14.41
CA ASP A 79 -12.91 5.72 -13.30
C ASP A 79 -11.41 5.88 -12.92
N LEU A 80 -10.61 4.83 -13.16
CA LEU A 80 -9.22 4.76 -12.69
C LEU A 80 -8.30 3.98 -13.65
N ILE A 81 -7.05 4.44 -13.78
CA ILE A 81 -5.97 3.70 -14.43
C ILE A 81 -4.89 3.39 -13.39
N ILE A 82 -4.53 2.11 -13.26
CA ILE A 82 -3.54 1.64 -12.27
C ILE A 82 -2.31 1.11 -12.99
N PHE A 83 -1.16 1.69 -12.67
CA PHE A 83 0.14 1.24 -13.16
C PHE A 83 0.81 0.28 -12.19
N ASN A 84 1.42 -0.78 -12.71
CA ASN A 84 2.06 -1.82 -11.90
C ASN A 84 3.29 -1.32 -11.12
N ASP A 85 4.04 -0.35 -11.66
CA ASP A 85 5.22 0.18 -11.00
C ASP A 85 5.00 1.59 -10.47
N GLU A 86 5.85 2.02 -9.54
CA GLU A 86 5.84 3.38 -9.02
C GLU A 86 6.10 4.41 -10.13
N LEU A 87 5.15 5.33 -10.31
CA LEU A 87 5.27 6.39 -11.31
C LEU A 87 5.91 7.63 -10.71
N THR A 88 6.70 8.36 -11.48
CA THR A 88 7.15 9.71 -11.10
C THR A 88 6.00 10.72 -11.17
N ALA A 89 6.08 11.81 -10.41
CA ALA A 89 5.09 12.88 -10.46
C ALA A 89 4.92 13.50 -11.86
N GLY A 90 5.98 13.48 -12.68
CA GLY A 90 5.92 13.90 -14.08
C GLY A 90 5.08 12.96 -14.94
N GLN A 91 5.29 11.65 -14.79
CA GLN A 91 4.54 10.62 -15.51
C GLN A 91 3.06 10.66 -15.16
N VAL A 92 2.71 10.67 -13.88
CA VAL A 92 1.31 10.76 -13.43
C VAL A 92 0.61 11.95 -14.07
N ARG A 93 1.20 13.15 -13.98
CA ARG A 93 0.63 14.36 -14.57
C ARG A 93 0.45 14.27 -16.08
N ASN A 94 1.43 13.75 -16.80
CA ASN A 94 1.36 13.62 -18.25
C ASN A 94 0.27 12.63 -18.66
N LEU A 95 0.18 11.49 -17.97
CA LEU A 95 -0.83 10.46 -18.24
C LEU A 95 -2.24 10.95 -17.91
N THR A 96 -2.45 11.55 -16.73
CA THR A 96 -3.75 12.13 -16.35
C THR A 96 -4.20 13.21 -17.33
N LYS A 97 -3.28 14.06 -17.80
CA LYS A 97 -3.62 15.09 -18.80
C LYS A 97 -4.00 14.50 -20.16
N ARG A 98 -3.36 13.39 -20.58
CA ARG A 98 -3.60 12.79 -21.90
C ARG A 98 -4.81 11.86 -21.91
N CYS A 99 -5.07 11.16 -20.83
CA CYS A 99 -6.17 10.19 -20.73
C CYS A 99 -7.44 10.79 -20.12
N GLU A 100 -7.35 11.98 -19.49
CA GLU A 100 -8.45 12.64 -18.77
C GLU A 100 -9.08 11.81 -17.65
N VAL A 101 -8.36 10.79 -17.18
CA VAL A 101 -8.77 9.85 -16.11
C VAL A 101 -7.76 9.91 -14.97
N THR A 102 -8.21 9.60 -13.75
CA THR A 102 -7.35 9.50 -12.57
C THR A 102 -6.32 8.38 -12.77
N VAL A 103 -5.05 8.69 -12.53
CA VAL A 103 -3.94 7.73 -12.66
C VAL A 103 -3.32 7.53 -11.29
N ILE A 104 -3.23 6.27 -10.87
CA ILE A 104 -2.49 5.87 -9.67
C ILE A 104 -1.48 4.78 -10.02
N ASP A 105 -0.53 4.57 -9.13
CA ASP A 105 0.40 3.44 -9.20
C ASP A 105 0.08 2.39 -8.14
N ARG A 106 0.76 1.25 -8.24
CA ARG A 106 0.67 0.12 -7.30
C ARG A 106 0.90 0.54 -5.86
N THR A 107 1.83 1.45 -5.59
CA THR A 107 2.12 1.96 -4.24
C THR A 107 0.89 2.65 -3.64
N GLN A 108 0.25 3.54 -4.40
CA GLN A 108 -0.95 4.23 -3.98
C GLN A 108 -2.12 3.25 -3.76
N LEU A 109 -2.32 2.29 -4.68
CA LEU A 109 -3.36 1.25 -4.54
C LEU A 109 -3.19 0.47 -3.22
N ILE A 110 -1.97 0.03 -2.92
CA ILE A 110 -1.66 -0.70 -1.68
C ILE A 110 -1.97 0.16 -0.45
N LEU A 111 -1.55 1.44 -0.45
CA LEU A 111 -1.85 2.37 0.64
C LEU A 111 -3.35 2.57 0.86
N ASP A 112 -4.14 2.62 -0.22
CA ASP A 112 -5.59 2.78 -0.15
C ASP A 112 -6.28 1.53 0.40
N ILE A 113 -5.83 0.33 0.00
CA ILE A 113 -6.29 -0.93 0.62
C ILE A 113 -6.00 -0.90 2.12
N PHE A 114 -4.79 -0.50 2.52
CA PHE A 114 -4.45 -0.42 3.93
C PHE A 114 -5.26 0.62 4.70
N ALA A 115 -5.57 1.76 4.09
CA ALA A 115 -6.42 2.77 4.71
C ALA A 115 -7.82 2.23 4.99
N LYS A 116 -8.37 1.41 4.08
CA LYS A 116 -9.67 0.72 4.28
C LYS A 116 -9.59 -0.35 5.38
N ARG A 117 -8.45 -1.02 5.54
CA ARG A 117 -8.26 -2.13 6.49
C ARG A 117 -7.79 -1.72 7.88
N ALA A 118 -7.20 -0.54 8.04
CA ALA A 118 -6.67 -0.06 9.31
C ALA A 118 -7.79 0.20 10.33
N GLN A 119 -7.93 -0.69 11.31
CA GLN A 119 -8.92 -0.56 12.38
C GLN A 119 -8.32 0.06 13.64
N SER A 120 -7.12 -0.40 14.03
CA SER A 120 -6.46 0.09 15.22
C SER A 120 -5.98 1.53 15.06
N ARG A 121 -5.87 2.25 16.18
CA ARG A 121 -5.28 3.59 16.20
C ARG A 121 -3.84 3.59 15.67
N GLU A 122 -3.08 2.55 15.96
CA GLU A 122 -1.70 2.40 15.49
C GLU A 122 -1.65 2.21 13.98
N GLY A 123 -2.44 1.28 13.44
CA GLY A 123 -2.53 1.02 12.01
C GLY A 123 -2.96 2.27 11.23
N LYS A 124 -3.96 3.00 11.72
CA LYS A 124 -4.41 4.27 11.10
C LYS A 124 -3.28 5.31 11.04
N LEU A 125 -2.52 5.46 12.12
CA LEU A 125 -1.38 6.38 12.17
C LEU A 125 -0.24 5.94 11.23
N GLN A 126 0.02 4.64 11.12
CA GLN A 126 1.05 4.11 10.21
C GLN A 126 0.68 4.33 8.75
N VAL A 127 -0.56 4.05 8.37
CA VAL A 127 -1.04 4.27 7.00
C VAL A 127 -1.04 5.75 6.66
N GLU A 128 -1.51 6.61 7.57
CA GLU A 128 -1.47 8.07 7.36
C GLU A 128 -0.02 8.55 7.17
N LEU A 129 0.92 8.09 8.00
CA LEU A 129 2.33 8.42 7.86
C LEU A 129 2.89 7.96 6.50
N ALA A 130 2.51 6.77 6.04
CA ALA A 130 2.94 6.21 4.77
C ALA A 130 2.41 7.04 3.59
N GLN A 131 1.11 7.36 3.60
CA GLN A 131 0.47 8.21 2.59
C GLN A 131 1.12 9.60 2.52
N LEU A 132 1.35 10.25 3.67
CA LEU A 132 2.03 11.55 3.71
C LEU A 132 3.47 11.47 3.22
N SER A 133 4.20 10.40 3.58
CA SER A 133 5.58 10.19 3.13
C SER A 133 5.68 9.98 1.61
N TYR A 134 4.69 9.29 1.03
CA TYR A 134 4.58 9.08 -0.41
C TYR A 134 4.14 10.33 -1.17
N LEU A 135 3.19 11.11 -0.61
CA LEU A 135 2.66 12.33 -1.22
C LEU A 135 3.66 13.50 -1.21
N LEU A 136 4.40 13.68 -0.12
CA LEU A 136 5.29 14.83 0.09
C LEU A 136 6.31 15.07 -1.06
N PRO A 137 7.07 14.07 -1.55
CA PRO A 137 7.99 14.28 -2.67
C PRO A 137 7.26 14.60 -3.98
N ARG A 138 6.02 14.13 -4.16
CA ARG A 138 5.22 14.32 -5.38
C ARG A 138 4.64 15.72 -5.50
N LEU A 139 4.30 16.35 -4.37
CA LEU A 139 3.88 17.76 -4.31
C LEU A 139 4.98 18.72 -4.79
N MET A 140 6.25 18.38 -4.59
CA MET A 140 7.38 19.21 -5.04
C MET A 140 7.41 19.33 -6.59
N GLY A 141 7.01 18.28 -7.31
CA GLY A 141 6.97 18.27 -8.77
C GLY A 141 5.81 19.08 -9.39
N GLN A 142 4.76 19.36 -8.61
CA GLN A 142 3.61 20.18 -9.03
C GLN A 142 3.87 21.68 -8.87
N GLY A 143 4.76 22.06 -7.95
CA GLY A 143 5.01 23.47 -7.64
C GLY A 143 5.61 24.31 -8.76
N LEU A 144 6.37 23.68 -9.67
CA LEU A 144 6.90 24.36 -10.86
C LEU A 144 5.81 24.82 -11.84
N ALA A 145 4.65 24.14 -11.88
CA ALA A 145 3.53 24.51 -12.74
C ALA A 145 2.68 25.65 -12.13
N LEU A 146 2.44 25.60 -10.82
CA LEU A 146 1.71 26.63 -10.08
C LEU A 146 2.52 27.93 -9.92
N SER A 147 3.85 27.83 -9.80
CA SER A 147 4.75 28.99 -9.73
C SER A 147 4.72 29.83 -11.00
N ARG A 148 4.53 29.21 -12.19
CA ARG A 148 4.41 29.94 -13.47
C ARG A 148 3.11 30.71 -13.61
N LEU A 149 2.00 30.24 -13.02
CA LEU A 149 0.73 30.99 -12.99
C LEU A 149 0.75 32.17 -12.02
N GLY A 150 1.65 32.14 -11.01
CA GLY A 150 1.89 33.25 -10.08
C GLY A 150 2.89 34.31 -10.58
N GLY A 151 3.46 34.14 -11.78
CA GLY A 151 4.50 35.01 -12.35
C GLY A 151 4.01 36.34 -12.93
N GLY A 152 2.93 36.91 -12.39
CA GLY A 152 2.51 38.28 -12.69
C GLY A 152 3.42 39.28 -11.99
N ILE A 153 3.81 40.34 -12.71
CA ILE A 153 4.62 41.48 -12.25
C ILE A 153 4.00 42.06 -10.97
N GLY A 154 4.45 41.61 -9.79
CA GLY A 154 3.87 42.07 -8.51
C GLY A 154 4.22 41.27 -7.24
N THR A 155 4.71 40.03 -7.33
CA THR A 155 4.95 39.20 -6.12
C THR A 155 6.33 39.42 -5.46
N ARG A 156 6.78 40.66 -5.36
CA ARG A 156 7.94 41.03 -4.54
C ARG A 156 7.46 41.37 -3.12
N GLY A 157 7.15 40.32 -2.35
CA GLY A 157 6.97 40.38 -0.90
C GLY A 157 7.51 39.08 -0.29
N PRO A 158 7.96 39.06 0.98
CA PRO A 158 8.55 37.90 1.66
C PRO A 158 7.49 36.87 2.07
N GLY A 159 6.50 36.61 1.21
CA GLY A 159 5.39 35.71 1.46
C GLY A 159 5.73 34.28 1.04
N GLU A 160 5.73 33.38 2.01
CA GLU A 160 5.86 31.93 1.80
C GLU A 160 4.83 31.45 0.75
N THR A 161 5.28 30.66 -0.24
CA THR A 161 4.37 30.15 -1.28
C THR A 161 3.32 29.20 -0.65
N LYS A 162 2.07 29.18 -1.15
CA LYS A 162 1.03 28.26 -0.64
C LYS A 162 1.52 26.80 -0.56
N LEU A 163 2.31 26.38 -1.54
CA LEU A 163 2.93 25.06 -1.58
C LEU A 163 3.94 24.81 -0.45
N GLU A 164 4.68 25.83 -0.06
CA GLU A 164 5.63 25.74 1.04
C GLU A 164 4.91 25.68 2.39
N VAL A 165 3.82 26.43 2.53
CA VAL A 165 2.89 26.34 3.67
C VAL A 165 2.33 24.91 3.78
N ASP A 166 1.78 24.35 2.69
CA ASP A 166 1.23 22.99 2.66
C ASP A 166 2.30 21.94 3.03
N ARG A 167 3.52 22.07 2.49
CA ARG A 167 4.65 21.21 2.84
C ARG A 167 4.99 21.27 4.32
N ARG A 168 4.98 22.47 4.91
CA ARG A 168 5.24 22.67 6.33
C ARG A 168 4.16 22.01 7.17
N HIS A 169 2.89 22.10 6.78
CA HIS A 169 1.79 21.42 7.44
C HIS A 169 1.94 19.90 7.39
N ILE A 170 2.24 19.34 6.21
CA ILE A 170 2.48 17.89 6.04
C ILE A 170 3.63 17.42 6.94
N ARG A 171 4.77 18.12 6.93
CA ARG A 171 5.92 17.76 7.78
C ARG A 171 5.59 17.80 9.26
N ARG A 172 4.90 18.84 9.72
CA ARG A 172 4.44 18.94 11.13
C ARG A 172 3.52 17.77 11.49
N ARG A 173 2.59 17.41 10.61
CA ARG A 173 1.69 16.27 10.81
C ARG A 173 2.46 14.95 10.88
N MET A 174 3.40 14.74 9.97
CA MET A 174 4.29 13.56 10.01
C MET A 174 5.07 13.47 11.33
N ASP A 175 5.61 14.59 11.82
CA ASP A 175 6.34 14.63 13.09
C ASP A 175 5.44 14.35 14.30
N GLU A 176 4.20 14.85 14.28
CA GLU A 176 3.20 14.54 15.29
C GLU A 176 2.89 13.04 15.31
N ILE A 177 2.58 12.45 14.14
CA ILE A 177 2.29 11.01 14.00
C ILE A 177 3.47 10.17 14.49
N LYS A 178 4.70 10.51 14.09
CA LYS A 178 5.92 9.82 14.55
C LYS A 178 6.06 9.86 16.07
N ARG A 179 5.76 11.00 16.71
CA ARG A 179 5.75 11.10 18.18
C ARG A 179 4.68 10.19 18.77
N GLN A 180 3.46 10.19 18.25
CA GLN A 180 2.39 9.32 18.72
C GLN A 180 2.77 7.84 18.61
N LEU A 181 3.32 7.42 17.48
CA LEU A 181 3.83 6.05 17.27
C LEU A 181 4.93 5.69 18.29
N SER A 182 5.86 6.61 18.60
CA SER A 182 6.91 6.35 19.61
C SER A 182 6.36 6.06 21.02
N HIS A 183 5.19 6.59 21.38
CA HIS A 183 4.53 6.25 22.65
C HIS A 183 3.95 4.84 22.62
N ILE A 184 3.41 4.40 21.48
CA ILE A 184 2.86 3.06 21.28
C ILE A 184 3.96 2.01 21.35
N VAL A 185 5.11 2.24 20.69
CA VAL A 185 6.26 1.34 20.75
C VAL A 185 6.74 1.11 22.19
N ARG A 186 6.85 2.17 23.00
CA ARG A 186 7.23 2.06 24.43
C ARG A 186 6.23 1.22 25.25
N HIS A 187 4.96 1.19 24.87
CA HIS A 187 3.98 0.33 25.52
C HIS A 187 4.23 -1.15 25.18
N ARG A 188 4.50 -1.46 23.90
CA ARG A 188 4.84 -2.82 23.44
C ARG A 188 6.11 -3.34 24.10
N GLU A 189 7.16 -2.53 24.23
CA GLU A 189 8.40 -2.95 24.89
C GLU A 189 8.18 -3.40 26.33
N ARG A 190 7.31 -2.72 27.08
CA ARG A 190 6.94 -3.12 28.45
C ARG A 190 6.20 -4.45 28.46
N TYR A 191 5.21 -4.60 27.57
CA TYR A 191 4.47 -5.86 27.43
C TYR A 191 5.40 -7.03 27.10
N ARG A 192 6.35 -6.79 26.19
CA ARG A 192 7.37 -7.77 25.80
C ARG A 192 8.28 -8.18 26.97
N LYS A 193 8.76 -7.22 27.78
CA LYS A 193 9.56 -7.53 28.97
C LYS A 193 8.79 -8.44 29.93
N GLN A 194 7.50 -8.16 30.12
CA GLN A 194 6.63 -8.97 30.96
C GLN A 194 6.37 -10.36 30.38
N ARG A 195 6.18 -10.48 29.06
CA ARG A 195 6.08 -11.78 28.35
C ARG A 195 7.32 -12.65 28.59
N LYS A 196 8.52 -12.09 28.42
CA LYS A 196 9.79 -12.80 28.60
C LYS A 196 9.98 -13.28 30.04
N LEU A 197 9.60 -12.46 31.02
CA LEU A 197 9.61 -12.85 32.45
C LEU A 197 8.67 -14.04 32.71
N ASN A 198 7.52 -14.08 32.04
CA ASN A 198 6.52 -15.12 32.18
C ASN A 198 6.79 -16.37 31.29
N GLN A 199 7.95 -16.45 30.63
CA GLN A 199 8.36 -17.57 29.77
C GLN A 199 7.32 -17.97 28.70
N GLN A 200 6.53 -17.01 28.22
CA GLN A 200 5.54 -17.28 27.18
C GLN A 200 6.20 -17.36 25.80
N ILE A 201 6.03 -18.50 25.14
CA ILE A 201 6.52 -18.76 23.78
C ILE A 201 5.59 -18.11 22.77
N GLN A 202 6.17 -17.41 21.80
CA GLN A 202 5.46 -16.77 20.71
C GLN A 202 5.86 -17.35 19.35
N LEU A 203 4.83 -17.63 18.56
CA LEU A 203 4.87 -18.09 17.19
C LEU A 203 4.32 -16.97 16.30
N ALA A 204 4.99 -16.65 15.20
CA ALA A 204 4.47 -15.74 14.18
C ALA A 204 4.24 -16.46 12.86
N LEU A 205 3.03 -16.32 12.31
CA LEU A 205 2.70 -16.79 10.96
C LEU A 205 3.25 -15.80 9.93
N VAL A 206 4.07 -16.28 9.00
CA VAL A 206 4.65 -15.47 7.91
C VAL A 206 4.36 -16.13 6.56
N GLY A 207 4.30 -15.34 5.49
CA GLY A 207 3.99 -15.84 4.15
C GLY A 207 3.30 -14.80 3.28
N TYR A 208 3.18 -15.07 1.98
CA TYR A 208 2.53 -14.17 1.03
C TYR A 208 1.08 -13.85 1.42
N THR A 209 0.61 -12.69 1.00
CA THR A 209 -0.80 -12.33 1.07
C THR A 209 -1.63 -13.42 0.39
N ASN A 210 -2.78 -13.75 1.00
CA ASN A 210 -3.62 -14.88 0.61
C ASN A 210 -3.03 -16.31 0.74
N ALA A 211 -1.90 -16.51 1.42
CA ALA A 211 -1.38 -17.86 1.73
C ALA A 211 -2.23 -18.65 2.77
N GLY A 212 -3.39 -18.14 3.20
CA GLY A 212 -4.21 -18.79 4.23
C GLY A 212 -3.67 -18.66 5.66
N LYS A 213 -2.83 -17.64 5.96
CA LYS A 213 -2.32 -17.39 7.32
C LYS A 213 -3.44 -17.19 8.34
N SER A 214 -4.38 -16.31 8.04
CA SER A 214 -5.54 -16.03 8.91
C SER A 214 -6.43 -17.27 9.07
N THR A 215 -6.60 -18.05 7.99
CA THR A 215 -7.28 -19.35 8.01
C THR A 215 -6.63 -20.35 8.97
N LEU A 216 -5.31 -20.45 8.91
CA LEU A 216 -4.56 -21.32 9.81
C LEU A 216 -4.68 -20.85 11.27
N LEU A 217 -4.54 -19.54 11.53
CA LEU A 217 -4.74 -18.98 12.87
C LEU A 217 -6.12 -19.36 13.43
N ASN A 218 -7.18 -19.18 12.64
CA ASN A 218 -8.56 -19.44 13.05
C ASN A 218 -8.81 -20.89 13.39
N ARG A 219 -8.39 -21.81 12.50
CA ARG A 219 -8.55 -23.24 12.71
C ARG A 219 -7.79 -23.71 13.95
N LEU A 220 -6.61 -23.18 14.20
CA LEU A 220 -5.81 -23.55 15.37
C LEU A 220 -6.38 -22.97 16.67
N THR A 221 -7.00 -21.78 16.63
CA THR A 221 -7.41 -21.04 17.84
C THR A 221 -8.91 -21.05 18.10
N SER A 222 -9.71 -21.77 17.29
CA SER A 222 -11.18 -21.84 17.40
C SER A 222 -11.86 -20.47 17.43
N GLY A 223 -11.32 -19.49 16.68
CA GLY A 223 -11.79 -18.11 16.72
C GLY A 223 -12.50 -17.67 15.44
N GLU A 224 -13.54 -16.85 15.60
CA GLU A 224 -14.35 -16.22 14.53
C GLU A 224 -13.67 -14.97 13.96
N THR A 225 -12.47 -15.09 13.37
CA THR A 225 -11.95 -13.95 12.57
C THR A 225 -12.48 -14.12 11.15
N LEU A 226 -13.28 -13.16 10.68
CA LEU A 226 -13.82 -13.16 9.31
C LEU A 226 -12.67 -13.33 8.30
N GLU A 227 -12.75 -14.41 7.52
CA GLU A 227 -11.83 -14.67 6.42
C GLU A 227 -12.45 -14.13 5.14
N GLU A 228 -11.76 -13.19 4.51
CA GLU A 228 -12.09 -12.72 3.16
C GLU A 228 -10.95 -13.17 2.24
N ASP A 229 -11.29 -13.69 1.06
CA ASP A 229 -10.35 -14.05 -0.02
C ASP A 229 -9.81 -12.78 -0.69
N LEU A 230 -9.17 -11.93 0.11
CA LEU A 230 -8.73 -10.59 -0.24
C LEU A 230 -7.31 -10.37 0.30
N LEU A 231 -6.51 -9.62 -0.48
CA LEU A 231 -5.16 -9.28 -0.07
C LEU A 231 -5.21 -8.33 1.15
N PHE A 232 -4.21 -8.42 2.02
CA PHE A 232 -4.13 -7.61 3.24
C PHE A 232 -5.35 -7.70 4.18
N ALA A 233 -5.99 -8.87 4.26
CA ALA A 233 -7.05 -9.15 5.23
C ALA A 233 -6.66 -8.77 6.67
N THR A 234 -5.38 -8.95 7.03
CA THR A 234 -4.83 -8.57 8.34
C THR A 234 -3.75 -7.50 8.19
N LEU A 235 -4.02 -6.29 8.70
CA LEU A 235 -3.01 -5.22 8.85
C LEU A 235 -2.47 -5.14 10.28
N ASP A 236 -3.37 -5.21 11.26
CA ASP A 236 -3.03 -5.17 12.68
C ASP A 236 -2.71 -6.59 13.16
N PRO A 237 -1.54 -6.83 13.80
CA PRO A 237 -1.18 -8.17 14.24
C PRO A 237 -2.20 -8.69 15.26
N THR A 238 -2.73 -9.88 15.01
CA THR A 238 -3.72 -10.52 15.89
C THR A 238 -3.06 -11.67 16.64
N THR A 239 -2.92 -11.53 17.96
CA THR A 239 -2.33 -12.55 18.83
C THR A 239 -3.41 -13.31 19.59
N LYS A 240 -3.41 -14.63 19.46
CA LYS A 240 -4.32 -15.53 20.19
C LYS A 240 -3.53 -16.56 20.98
N LYS A 241 -4.11 -17.05 22.08
CA LYS A 241 -3.54 -18.16 22.86
C LYS A 241 -3.88 -19.48 22.17
N LEU A 242 -2.88 -20.32 21.98
CA LEU A 242 -3.01 -21.67 21.45
C LEU A 242 -2.51 -22.66 22.49
N LYS A 243 -3.33 -23.66 22.82
CA LYS A 243 -2.91 -24.77 23.68
C LYS A 243 -2.46 -25.92 22.80
N LEU A 244 -1.19 -26.30 22.90
CA LEU A 244 -0.62 -27.42 22.15
C LEU A 244 -1.00 -28.77 22.78
N PRO A 245 -0.98 -29.87 22.00
CA PRO A 245 -1.24 -31.22 22.51
C PRO A 245 -0.31 -31.62 23.67
N SER A 246 0.89 -31.05 23.74
CA SER A 246 1.85 -31.25 24.84
C SER A 246 1.43 -30.59 26.16
N GLY A 247 0.34 -29.82 26.20
CA GLY A 247 -0.11 -29.05 27.36
C GLY A 247 0.50 -27.65 27.45
N LEU A 248 1.51 -27.33 26.63
CA LEU A 248 2.12 -26.01 26.56
C LEU A 248 1.13 -24.99 25.96
N THR A 249 1.07 -23.79 26.55
CA THR A 249 0.32 -22.66 25.97
C THR A 249 1.29 -21.73 25.27
N VAL A 250 1.03 -21.45 24.00
CA VAL A 250 1.81 -20.53 23.16
C VAL A 250 0.95 -19.37 22.68
N LEU A 251 1.58 -18.27 22.31
CA LEU A 251 0.95 -17.15 21.63
C LEU A 251 1.17 -17.30 20.14
N LEU A 252 0.10 -17.35 19.36
CA LEU A 252 0.15 -17.39 17.90
C LEU A 252 -0.31 -16.04 17.36
N SER A 253 0.57 -15.36 16.63
CA SER A 253 0.32 -14.05 16.02
C SER A 253 0.18 -14.20 14.50
N ASP A 254 -0.93 -13.73 13.95
CA ASP A 254 -1.07 -13.49 12.50
C ASP A 254 -0.40 -12.16 12.14
N THR A 255 0.32 -12.15 11.02
CA THR A 255 1.12 -10.99 10.58
C THR A 255 0.71 -10.57 9.18
N VAL A 256 1.09 -9.33 8.81
CA VAL A 256 0.79 -8.79 7.48
C VAL A 256 1.45 -9.68 6.42
N GLY A 257 0.68 -10.07 5.41
CA GLY A 257 1.21 -10.87 4.31
C GLY A 257 2.23 -10.12 3.46
N PHE A 258 3.20 -10.86 2.93
CA PHE A 258 4.14 -10.32 1.95
C PHE A 258 3.49 -10.15 0.57
N ILE A 259 4.07 -9.26 -0.21
CA ILE A 259 3.69 -8.90 -1.59
C ILE A 259 5.01 -8.64 -2.32
N GLN A 260 5.04 -8.91 -3.62
CA GLN A 260 6.21 -8.63 -4.45
C GLN A 260 6.49 -7.12 -4.49
N ASP A 261 7.77 -6.76 -4.50
CA ASP A 261 8.25 -5.39 -4.71
C ASP A 261 7.62 -4.34 -3.79
N LEU A 262 7.51 -4.68 -2.50
CA LEU A 262 7.06 -3.74 -1.47
C LEU A 262 7.87 -2.44 -1.52
N PRO A 263 7.23 -1.28 -1.77
CA PRO A 263 7.92 0.00 -1.79
C PRO A 263 8.60 0.29 -0.45
N THR A 264 9.80 0.86 -0.48
CA THR A 264 10.59 1.15 0.74
C THR A 264 9.87 2.12 1.69
N THR A 265 9.04 3.01 1.15
CA THR A 265 8.18 3.93 1.90
C THR A 265 7.14 3.19 2.74
N LEU A 266 6.59 2.09 2.20
CA LEU A 266 5.63 1.21 2.85
C LEU A 266 6.32 0.35 3.93
N ILE A 267 7.53 -0.16 3.70
CA ILE A 267 8.30 -0.92 4.70
C ILE A 267 8.50 -0.10 5.99
N ALA A 268 8.77 1.20 5.88
CA ALA A 268 8.94 2.06 7.05
C ALA A 268 7.67 2.17 7.91
N ALA A 269 6.49 2.11 7.29
CA ALA A 269 5.20 2.13 7.96
C ALA A 269 4.87 0.77 8.62
N PHE A 270 5.29 -0.34 7.99
CA PHE A 270 5.17 -1.69 8.54
C PHE A 270 6.25 -2.07 9.54
N ARG A 271 7.21 -1.20 9.82
CA ARG A 271 8.33 -1.54 10.70
C ARG A 271 7.86 -2.04 12.08
N SER A 272 6.81 -1.44 12.64
CA SER A 272 6.24 -1.86 13.93
C SER A 272 5.46 -3.18 13.83
N THR A 273 4.82 -3.47 12.67
CA THR A 273 4.12 -4.75 12.48
C THR A 273 5.09 -5.89 12.19
N LEU A 274 6.17 -5.62 11.46
CA LEU A 274 7.30 -6.53 11.24
C LEU A 274 8.15 -6.75 12.51
N GLU A 275 8.09 -5.83 13.47
CA GLU A 275 8.77 -6.01 14.75
C GLU A 275 8.23 -7.25 15.47
N GLU A 276 6.92 -7.53 15.38
CA GLU A 276 6.31 -8.73 15.97
C GLU A 276 6.91 -10.04 15.42
N VAL A 277 7.27 -10.06 14.14
CA VAL A 277 7.97 -11.18 13.49
C VAL A 277 9.38 -11.34 14.07
N LYS A 278 10.09 -10.22 14.24
CA LYS A 278 11.45 -10.21 14.79
C LYS A 278 11.50 -10.72 16.24
N GLU A 279 10.45 -10.47 17.01
CA GLU A 279 10.39 -10.85 18.43
C GLU A 279 9.74 -12.22 18.68
N ALA A 280 9.31 -12.91 17.63
CA ALA A 280 8.80 -14.27 17.73
C ALA A 280 9.93 -15.24 18.07
N ASP A 281 9.63 -16.23 18.89
CA ASP A 281 10.57 -17.30 19.22
C ASP A 281 10.69 -18.29 18.05
N PHE A 282 9.59 -18.45 17.28
CA PHE A 282 9.57 -19.24 16.05
C PHE A 282 8.74 -18.56 14.97
N LEU A 283 9.19 -18.76 13.73
CA LEU A 283 8.47 -18.36 12.52
C LEU A 283 7.84 -19.59 11.88
N LEU A 284 6.54 -19.53 11.64
CA LEU A 284 5.80 -20.54 10.88
C LEU A 284 5.53 -19.96 9.50
N HIS A 285 6.26 -20.47 8.51
CA HIS A 285 6.09 -20.07 7.13
C HIS A 285 4.96 -20.87 6.48
N VAL A 286 3.91 -20.17 6.06
CA VAL A 286 2.78 -20.73 5.32
C VAL A 286 3.05 -20.50 3.82
N VAL A 287 3.09 -21.60 3.06
CA VAL A 287 3.37 -21.65 1.61
C VAL A 287 2.25 -22.35 0.87
#